data_AF-R5IX08-F1
#
_entry.id   AF-R5IX08-F1
#
_cell.length_a   1.000
_cell.length_b   1.000
_cell.length_c   1.000
_cell.angle_alpha   90.00
_cell.angle_beta   90.00
_cell.angle_gamma   90.00
#
_symmetry.space_group_name_H-M   'P 1'
#
loop_
_entity.id
_entity.type
_entity.pdbx_description
1 polymer ?
#
loop_
_entity_poly.entity_id
_entity_poly.type
_entity_poly.pdbx_seq_one_letter_code
_entity_poly.pdbx_strand_id
1 'polypeptide(L)'
;MTITTIKENKPKNNLIKNRISPNISKDIDNVLNNINERTPVKLRDYTPRVLVKNGIKNLPMYENPSHIRKNILTIKEAKNLGLAVNSKDHYHGLGKGLYIKALESLDNPRVIFKNKDNKNYLILTVIKDKKNNNIIVPIEIETKTDVNKVSIDVNPVKSIYGYDRKNPNLNQYIKYNIKNKSLTKIYEQKKQSTNIASQSAFSINNISQSNNCVK
;
A
#
# COMPACT_ATOMS: atom_id res chain seq x y z
N MET A 1 -14.34 54.92 -9.02
CA MET A 1 -13.23 53.98 -9.17
C MET A 1 -13.56 52.73 -8.38
N THR A 2 -13.87 51.63 -9.06
CA THR A 2 -14.28 50.38 -8.41
C THR A 2 -13.14 49.38 -8.56
N ILE A 3 -12.54 48.98 -7.45
CA ILE A 3 -11.46 47.99 -7.42
C ILE A 3 -12.10 46.61 -7.54
N THR A 4 -12.01 46.00 -8.72
CA THR A 4 -12.42 44.61 -8.94
C THR A 4 -11.32 43.68 -8.46
N THR A 5 -11.50 43.07 -7.29
CA THR A 5 -10.61 42.04 -6.77
C THR A 5 -10.72 40.79 -7.64
N ILE A 6 -9.68 40.51 -8.42
CA ILE A 6 -9.54 39.26 -9.18
C ILE A 6 -9.32 38.14 -8.14
N LYS A 7 -10.31 37.28 -7.95
CA LYS A 7 -10.14 36.03 -7.20
C LYS A 7 -9.18 35.15 -7.98
N GLU A 8 -7.98 34.95 -7.46
CA GLU A 8 -7.07 33.90 -7.92
C GLU A 8 -7.82 32.55 -7.90
N ASN A 9 -8.00 31.97 -9.09
CA ASN A 9 -8.49 30.61 -9.24
C ASN A 9 -7.39 29.63 -8.79
N LYS A 10 -7.34 29.37 -7.49
CA LYS A 10 -6.57 28.27 -6.91
C LYS A 10 -7.06 26.96 -7.56
N PRO A 11 -6.22 26.18 -8.25
CA PRO A 11 -6.68 24.98 -8.95
C PRO A 11 -7.30 23.99 -7.96
N LYS A 12 -8.61 23.77 -8.11
CA LYS A 12 -9.41 22.81 -7.33
C LYS A 12 -8.90 21.38 -7.57
N ASN A 13 -8.29 20.77 -6.55
CA ASN A 13 -8.47 19.40 -6.04
C ASN A 13 -8.76 18.20 -6.99
N ASN A 14 -8.42 18.26 -8.28
CA ASN A 14 -8.60 17.12 -9.20
C ASN A 14 -7.46 16.08 -9.15
N LEU A 15 -6.37 16.34 -8.43
CA LEU A 15 -5.25 15.40 -8.23
C LEU A 15 -5.58 14.20 -7.32
N ILE A 16 -6.75 14.19 -6.66
CA ILE A 16 -7.08 13.21 -5.62
C ILE A 16 -7.81 11.97 -6.18
N LYS A 17 -8.45 12.04 -7.35
CA LYS A 17 -9.48 11.04 -7.72
C LYS A 17 -8.97 9.70 -8.25
N ASN A 18 -7.81 9.62 -8.92
CA ASN A 18 -7.35 8.34 -9.48
C ASN A 18 -5.93 8.00 -9.00
N ARG A 19 -5.81 7.53 -7.75
CA ARG A 19 -4.53 7.12 -7.15
C ARG A 19 -4.07 5.73 -7.61
N ILE A 20 -4.99 4.95 -8.19
CA ILE A 20 -4.76 3.68 -8.89
C ILE A 20 -5.26 3.84 -10.32
N SER A 21 -4.79 2.99 -11.24
CA SER A 21 -5.27 2.97 -12.62
C SER A 21 -6.79 2.72 -12.63
N PRO A 22 -7.59 3.52 -13.35
CA PRO A 22 -9.05 3.38 -13.37
C PRO A 22 -9.52 2.02 -13.91
N ASN A 23 -8.69 1.37 -14.74
CA ASN A 23 -9.00 0.06 -15.33
C ASN A 23 -8.43 -1.11 -14.54
N ILE A 24 -7.76 -0.88 -13.39
CA ILE A 24 -7.00 -1.92 -12.68
C ILE A 24 -7.81 -3.18 -12.38
N SER A 25 -9.08 -3.02 -12.00
CA SER A 25 -9.96 -4.16 -11.69
C SER A 25 -10.16 -5.05 -12.92
N LYS A 26 -10.44 -4.44 -14.07
CA LYS A 26 -10.64 -5.13 -15.36
C LYS A 26 -9.33 -5.73 -15.87
N ASP A 27 -8.23 -4.99 -15.77
CA ASP A 27 -6.92 -5.47 -16.22
C ASP A 27 -6.46 -6.68 -15.40
N ILE A 28 -6.72 -6.68 -14.10
CA ILE A 28 -6.49 -7.86 -13.24
C ILE A 28 -7.42 -9.01 -13.66
N ASP A 29 -8.70 -8.78 -13.92
CA ASP A 29 -9.60 -9.83 -14.38
C ASP A 29 -9.10 -10.46 -15.68
N ASN A 30 -8.61 -9.66 -16.63
CA ASN A 30 -8.00 -10.15 -17.85
C ASN A 30 -6.79 -11.05 -17.55
N VAL A 31 -5.90 -10.65 -16.64
CA VAL A 31 -4.75 -11.46 -16.22
C VAL A 31 -5.17 -12.79 -15.58
N LEU A 32 -6.21 -12.78 -14.75
CA LEU A 32 -6.69 -13.95 -14.03
C LEU A 32 -7.48 -14.91 -14.94
N ASN A 33 -8.23 -14.38 -15.91
CA ASN A 33 -9.06 -15.17 -16.82
C ASN A 33 -8.30 -15.65 -18.07
N ASN A 34 -7.18 -15.01 -18.41
CA ASN A 34 -6.30 -15.42 -19.51
C ASN A 34 -4.90 -15.74 -19.00
N ILE A 35 -4.59 -17.04 -18.84
CA ILE A 35 -3.28 -17.51 -18.37
C ILE A 35 -2.12 -17.15 -19.32
N ASN A 36 -2.43 -16.84 -20.59
CA ASN A 36 -1.48 -16.44 -21.61
C ASN A 36 -1.29 -14.92 -21.69
N GLU A 37 -1.99 -14.12 -20.88
CA GLU A 37 -1.72 -12.68 -20.79
C GLU A 37 -0.29 -12.45 -20.29
N ARG A 38 0.46 -11.59 -21.01
CA ARG A 38 1.87 -11.26 -20.76
C ARG A 38 2.11 -9.76 -20.68
N THR A 39 1.16 -8.93 -21.10
CA THR A 39 1.26 -7.47 -21.07
C THR A 39 1.30 -6.99 -19.63
N PRO A 40 2.34 -6.23 -19.22
CA PRO A 40 2.40 -5.62 -17.90
C PRO A 40 1.15 -4.78 -17.61
N VAL A 41 0.59 -4.93 -16.42
CA VAL A 41 -0.60 -4.17 -16.01
C VAL A 41 -0.16 -2.85 -15.38
N LYS A 42 -0.75 -1.74 -15.85
CA LYS A 42 -0.59 -0.44 -15.21
C LYS A 42 -1.37 -0.43 -13.90
N LEU A 43 -0.67 -0.46 -12.79
CA LEU A 43 -1.27 -0.44 -11.45
C LEU A 43 -1.62 0.99 -11.02
N ARG A 44 -0.75 1.95 -11.33
CA ARG A 44 -0.93 3.37 -10.98
C ARG A 44 -0.40 4.25 -12.09
N ASP A 45 -1.10 5.36 -12.35
CA ASP A 45 -0.64 6.39 -13.30
C ASP A 45 0.57 7.17 -12.77
N TYR A 46 0.70 7.24 -11.44
CA TYR A 46 1.71 8.03 -10.75
C TYR A 46 2.32 7.27 -9.57
N THR A 47 3.53 7.65 -9.21
CA THR A 47 4.19 7.18 -8.00
C THR A 47 3.54 7.83 -6.77
N PRO A 48 3.32 7.09 -5.66
CA PRO A 48 2.73 7.66 -4.47
C PRO A 48 3.47 8.92 -4.01
N ARG A 49 2.73 9.98 -3.65
CA ARG A 49 3.34 11.29 -3.31
C ARG A 49 4.36 11.20 -2.18
N VAL A 50 4.15 10.30 -1.22
CA VAL A 50 5.10 10.05 -0.14
C VAL A 50 6.44 9.53 -0.66
N LEU A 51 6.45 8.68 -1.68
CA LEU A 51 7.67 8.18 -2.32
C LEU A 51 8.35 9.28 -3.13
N VAL A 52 7.58 10.11 -3.85
CA VAL A 52 8.11 11.26 -4.61
C VAL A 52 8.79 12.28 -3.68
N LYS A 53 8.17 12.60 -2.55
CA LYS A 53 8.77 13.47 -1.51
C LYS A 53 10.07 12.91 -0.93
N ASN A 54 10.30 11.60 -1.07
CA ASN A 54 11.52 10.93 -0.64
C ASN A 54 12.49 10.64 -1.81
N GLY A 55 12.37 11.39 -2.91
CA GLY A 55 13.36 11.42 -3.99
C GLY A 55 13.13 10.43 -5.13
N ILE A 56 12.00 9.71 -5.16
CA ILE A 56 11.67 8.80 -6.26
C ILE A 56 11.00 9.59 -7.40
N LYS A 57 11.44 9.40 -8.65
CA LYS A 57 10.78 10.05 -9.81
C LYS A 57 9.31 9.68 -9.90
N ASN A 58 8.48 10.64 -10.29
CA ASN A 58 7.06 10.42 -10.50
C ASN A 58 6.80 9.70 -11.83
N LEU A 59 6.88 8.37 -11.81
CA LEU A 59 6.62 7.49 -12.94
C LEU A 59 5.39 6.62 -12.70
N PRO A 60 4.74 6.07 -13.75
CA PRO A 60 3.70 5.08 -13.57
C PRO A 60 4.27 3.79 -12.96
N MET A 61 3.40 3.03 -12.30
CA MET A 61 3.76 1.78 -11.64
C MET A 61 3.09 0.60 -12.34
N TYR A 62 3.89 -0.42 -12.65
CA TYR A 62 3.47 -1.61 -13.38
C TYR A 62 3.86 -2.88 -12.62
N GLU A 63 3.18 -3.98 -12.93
CA GLU A 63 3.59 -5.33 -12.52
C GLU A 63 3.29 -6.34 -13.63
N ASN A 64 4.14 -7.37 -13.74
CA ASN A 64 3.96 -8.42 -14.73
C ASN A 64 2.78 -9.34 -14.35
N PRO A 65 2.02 -9.86 -15.34
CA PRO A 65 0.89 -10.76 -15.09
C PRO A 65 1.22 -11.99 -14.24
N SER A 66 2.42 -12.54 -14.40
CA SER A 66 2.88 -13.69 -13.61
C SER A 66 2.98 -13.38 -12.11
N HIS A 67 3.46 -12.18 -11.74
CA HIS A 67 3.53 -11.75 -10.35
C HIS A 67 2.14 -11.41 -9.80
N ILE A 68 1.26 -10.79 -10.59
CA ILE A 68 -0.15 -10.55 -10.21
C ILE A 68 -0.85 -11.86 -9.85
N ARG A 69 -0.73 -12.89 -10.70
CA ARG A 69 -1.28 -14.23 -10.43
C ARG A 69 -0.72 -14.82 -9.13
N LYS A 70 0.59 -14.73 -8.92
CA LYS A 70 1.27 -15.22 -7.69
C LYS A 70 0.84 -14.44 -6.43
N ASN A 71 0.64 -13.14 -6.53
CA ASN A 71 0.19 -12.32 -5.41
C ASN A 71 -1.27 -12.64 -5.03
N ILE A 72 -2.14 -12.79 -6.04
CA ILE A 72 -3.59 -12.93 -5.83
C ILE A 72 -4.01 -14.36 -5.52
N LEU A 73 -3.53 -15.33 -6.30
CA LEU A 73 -4.01 -16.71 -6.25
C LEU A 73 -3.31 -17.51 -5.16
N THR A 74 -4.03 -18.48 -4.61
CA THR A 74 -3.45 -19.63 -3.93
C THR A 74 -2.91 -20.64 -4.94
N ILE A 75 -2.08 -21.58 -4.50
CA ILE A 75 -1.62 -22.71 -5.32
C ILE A 75 -2.82 -23.50 -5.87
N LYS A 76 -3.87 -23.71 -5.06
CA LYS A 76 -5.07 -24.45 -5.46
C LYS A 76 -5.80 -23.74 -6.59
N GLU A 77 -6.04 -22.43 -6.45
CA GLU A 77 -6.68 -21.63 -7.49
C GLU A 77 -5.85 -21.58 -8.77
N ALA A 78 -4.52 -21.43 -8.65
CA ALA A 78 -3.63 -21.44 -9.81
C ALA A 78 -3.68 -22.77 -10.58
N LYS A 79 -3.66 -23.90 -9.88
CA LYS A 79 -3.81 -25.23 -10.49
C LYS A 79 -5.18 -25.39 -11.16
N ASN A 80 -6.25 -24.91 -10.53
CA ASN A 80 -7.60 -24.96 -11.11
C ASN A 80 -7.72 -24.12 -12.41
N LEU A 81 -6.90 -23.08 -12.55
CA LEU A 81 -6.80 -22.29 -13.79
C LEU A 81 -5.89 -22.94 -14.85
N GLY A 82 -5.32 -24.13 -14.58
CA GLY A 82 -4.42 -24.82 -15.51
C GLY A 82 -2.99 -24.27 -15.54
N LEU A 83 -2.59 -23.45 -14.54
CA LEU A 83 -1.21 -22.98 -14.44
C LEU A 83 -0.29 -24.10 -13.95
N ALA A 84 0.85 -24.26 -14.60
CA ALA A 84 1.95 -25.05 -14.05
C ALA A 84 2.48 -24.36 -12.77
N VAL A 85 2.51 -25.10 -11.67
CA VAL A 85 3.03 -24.62 -10.38
C VAL A 85 4.23 -25.46 -9.98
N ASN A 86 5.34 -24.81 -9.68
CA ASN A 86 6.55 -25.45 -9.15
C ASN A 86 6.81 -25.02 -7.69
N SER A 87 7.73 -25.73 -7.01
CA SER A 87 8.07 -25.47 -5.59
C SER A 87 8.74 -24.12 -5.33
N LYS A 88 9.26 -23.46 -6.36
CA LYS A 88 9.87 -22.13 -6.30
C LYS A 88 8.84 -21.02 -6.53
N ASP A 89 7.60 -21.36 -6.91
CA ASP A 89 6.53 -20.39 -7.08
C ASP A 89 5.91 -20.00 -5.74
N HIS A 90 6.10 -18.74 -5.37
CA HIS A 90 5.53 -18.17 -4.15
C HIS A 90 4.14 -17.60 -4.42
N TYR A 91 3.12 -18.45 -4.38
CA TYR A 91 1.73 -18.02 -4.41
C TYR A 91 1.28 -17.57 -3.02
N HIS A 92 0.74 -16.35 -2.93
CA HIS A 92 0.45 -15.68 -1.66
C HIS A 92 -1.03 -15.72 -1.26
N GLY A 93 -1.94 -16.00 -2.20
CA GLY A 93 -3.37 -16.14 -1.91
C GLY A 93 -4.01 -14.91 -1.29
N LEU A 94 -3.52 -13.71 -1.64
CA LEU A 94 -3.99 -12.47 -1.04
C LEU A 94 -5.45 -12.18 -1.44
N GLY A 95 -5.85 -12.62 -2.64
CA GLY A 95 -7.11 -12.30 -3.27
C GLY A 95 -7.11 -10.90 -3.89
N LYS A 96 -7.86 -10.73 -4.99
CA LYS A 96 -7.91 -9.51 -5.81
C LYS A 96 -8.25 -8.26 -4.99
N GLY A 97 -9.30 -8.34 -4.16
CA GLY A 97 -9.77 -7.18 -3.41
C GLY A 97 -8.73 -6.66 -2.40
N LEU A 98 -8.02 -7.55 -1.72
CA LEU A 98 -6.98 -7.15 -0.76
C LEU A 98 -5.70 -6.69 -1.47
N TYR A 99 -5.36 -7.28 -2.62
CA TYR A 99 -4.28 -6.83 -3.49
C TYR A 99 -4.48 -5.37 -3.95
N ILE A 100 -5.69 -5.01 -4.42
CA ILE A 100 -6.01 -3.63 -4.82
C ILE A 100 -5.95 -2.68 -3.61
N LYS A 101 -6.52 -3.07 -2.46
CA LYS A 101 -6.43 -2.26 -1.22
C LYS A 101 -4.98 -2.02 -0.77
N ALA A 102 -4.09 -2.99 -0.98
CA ALA A 102 -2.67 -2.83 -0.68
C ALA A 102 -2.02 -1.77 -1.59
N LEU A 103 -2.36 -1.73 -2.88
CA LEU A 103 -1.91 -0.71 -3.80
C LEU A 103 -2.43 0.69 -3.44
N GLU A 104 -3.70 0.80 -3.06
CA GLU A 104 -4.29 2.04 -2.57
C GLU A 104 -3.59 2.56 -1.31
N SER A 105 -3.20 1.64 -0.41
CA SER A 105 -2.53 1.98 0.84
C SER A 105 -1.13 2.58 0.65
N LEU A 106 -0.54 2.50 -0.55
CA LEU A 106 0.77 3.08 -0.85
C LEU A 106 0.79 4.61 -0.75
N ASP A 107 -0.37 5.28 -0.80
CA ASP A 107 -0.46 6.73 -0.58
C ASP A 107 -0.25 7.14 0.87
N ASN A 108 -0.49 6.21 1.79
CA ASN A 108 -0.34 6.41 3.22
C ASN A 108 0.22 5.12 3.86
N PRO A 109 1.45 4.72 3.49
CA PRO A 109 2.06 3.50 3.98
C PRO A 109 2.39 3.66 5.46
N ARG A 110 2.63 2.55 6.16
CA ARG A 110 3.07 2.60 7.56
C ARG A 110 4.54 3.00 7.65
N VAL A 111 5.40 2.35 6.86
CA VAL A 111 6.85 2.57 6.86
C VAL A 111 7.40 2.34 5.46
N ILE A 112 8.43 3.09 5.07
CA ILE A 112 9.19 2.85 3.85
C ILE A 112 10.66 2.65 4.21
N PHE A 113 11.24 1.58 3.70
CA PHE A 113 12.67 1.30 3.79
C PHE A 113 13.28 1.37 2.39
N LYS A 114 14.43 2.04 2.29
CA LYS A 114 15.28 2.08 1.11
C LYS A 114 16.37 1.01 1.25
N ASN A 115 16.63 0.23 0.21
CA ASN A 115 17.73 -0.72 0.16
C ASN A 115 19.05 -0.01 -0.15
N LYS A 116 20.19 -0.61 0.25
CA LYS A 116 21.55 -0.07 0.04
C LYS A 116 21.90 0.14 -1.44
N ASP A 117 21.25 -0.60 -2.34
CA ASP A 117 21.42 -0.44 -3.80
C ASP A 117 20.80 0.84 -4.36
N ASN A 118 20.04 1.59 -3.53
CA ASN A 118 19.32 2.80 -3.88
C ASN A 118 18.26 2.64 -5.00
N LYS A 119 17.97 1.41 -5.42
CA LYS A 119 17.02 1.08 -6.49
C LYS A 119 15.81 0.31 -5.98
N ASN A 120 15.97 -0.44 -4.89
CA ASN A 120 14.89 -1.24 -4.31
C ASN A 120 14.38 -0.61 -3.01
N TYR A 121 13.06 -0.69 -2.80
CA TYR A 121 12.39 -0.21 -1.60
C TYR A 121 11.45 -1.29 -1.07
N LEU A 122 11.34 -1.36 0.25
CA LEU A 122 10.39 -2.21 0.94
C LEU A 122 9.37 -1.32 1.65
N ILE A 123 8.11 -1.42 1.24
CA ILE A 123 7.02 -0.62 1.80
C ILE A 123 6.16 -1.51 2.68
N LEU A 124 5.95 -1.12 3.93
CA LEU A 124 4.96 -1.73 4.82
C LEU A 124 3.67 -0.94 4.71
N THR A 125 2.58 -1.64 4.38
CA THR A 125 1.24 -1.04 4.32
C THR A 125 0.64 -0.86 5.72
N VAL A 126 -0.44 -0.10 5.82
CA VAL A 126 -1.24 0.03 7.07
C VAL A 126 -2.24 -1.10 7.25
N ILE A 127 -2.49 -1.89 6.20
CA ILE A 127 -3.43 -3.01 6.21
C ILE A 127 -2.71 -4.34 6.47
N LYS A 128 -3.49 -5.36 6.79
CA LYS A 128 -3.02 -6.71 7.08
C LYS A 128 -3.77 -7.74 6.25
N ASP A 129 -3.16 -8.91 6.11
CA ASP A 129 -3.82 -10.03 5.48
C ASP A 129 -4.85 -10.72 6.40
N LYS A 130 -5.57 -11.71 5.86
CA LYS A 130 -6.58 -12.49 6.61
C LYS A 130 -5.99 -13.25 7.81
N LYS A 131 -4.68 -13.46 7.86
CA LYS A 131 -3.94 -14.12 8.95
C LYS A 131 -3.28 -13.10 9.89
N ASN A 132 -3.64 -11.82 9.80
CA ASN A 132 -3.09 -10.73 10.60
C ASN A 132 -1.59 -10.45 10.37
N ASN A 133 -1.02 -10.93 9.26
CA ASN A 133 0.34 -10.60 8.84
C ASN A 133 0.39 -9.20 8.24
N ASN A 134 1.53 -8.51 8.40
CA ASN A 134 1.74 -7.23 7.74
C ASN A 134 1.89 -7.45 6.23
N ILE A 135 1.17 -6.68 5.42
CA ILE A 135 1.35 -6.70 3.97
C ILE A 135 2.50 -5.79 3.59
N ILE A 136 3.42 -6.33 2.80
CA ILE A 136 4.59 -5.63 2.27
C ILE A 136 4.53 -5.53 0.75
N VAL A 137 5.09 -4.44 0.23
CA VAL A 137 5.16 -4.13 -1.20
C VAL A 137 6.60 -3.77 -1.54
N PRO A 138 7.42 -4.73 -1.97
CA PRO A 138 8.72 -4.43 -2.56
C PRO A 138 8.53 -3.76 -3.93
N ILE A 139 9.24 -2.68 -4.16
CA ILE A 139 9.27 -1.98 -5.45
C ILE A 139 10.72 -1.80 -5.90
N GLU A 140 10.91 -1.67 -7.21
CA GLU A 140 12.12 -1.13 -7.81
C GLU A 140 11.78 0.22 -8.46
N ILE A 141 12.77 1.09 -8.67
CA ILE A 141 12.55 2.41 -9.23
C ILE A 141 13.35 2.65 -10.51
N GLU A 142 12.77 3.47 -11.37
CA GLU A 142 13.40 4.04 -12.57
C GLU A 142 13.99 2.96 -13.48
N THR A 143 13.17 1.97 -13.80
CA THR A 143 13.46 0.92 -14.78
C THR A 143 12.60 1.11 -16.01
N LYS A 144 12.74 0.20 -16.98
CA LYS A 144 11.90 0.15 -18.17
C LYS A 144 11.04 -1.10 -18.18
N THR A 145 9.86 -0.99 -18.77
CA THR A 145 9.03 -2.13 -19.12
C THR A 145 8.44 -1.91 -20.51
N ASP A 146 8.20 -3.00 -21.23
CA ASP A 146 7.62 -2.93 -22.58
C ASP A 146 6.13 -3.21 -22.50
N VAL A 147 5.33 -2.25 -22.96
CA VAL A 147 3.87 -2.36 -23.05
C VAL A 147 3.49 -2.18 -24.50
N ASN A 148 2.88 -3.20 -25.11
CA ASN A 148 2.49 -3.18 -26.52
C ASN A 148 3.64 -2.77 -27.47
N LYS A 149 4.84 -3.33 -27.23
CA LYS A 149 6.09 -3.04 -27.97
C LYS A 149 6.63 -1.61 -27.80
N VAL A 150 6.13 -0.85 -26.84
CA VAL A 150 6.65 0.47 -26.47
C VAL A 150 7.36 0.38 -25.13
N SER A 151 8.63 0.79 -25.09
CA SER A 151 9.40 0.85 -23.85
C SER A 151 9.07 2.12 -23.08
N ILE A 152 8.67 1.96 -21.82
CA ILE A 152 8.27 3.06 -20.94
C ILE A 152 9.06 3.03 -19.63
N ASP A 153 9.42 4.21 -19.11
CA ASP A 153 10.04 4.34 -17.80
C ASP A 153 9.01 4.15 -16.68
N VAL A 154 9.33 3.31 -15.69
CA VAL A 154 8.39 2.86 -14.66
C VAL A 154 9.07 2.69 -13.29
N ASN A 155 8.23 2.68 -12.24
CA ASN A 155 8.59 2.19 -10.91
C ASN A 155 7.82 0.89 -10.64
N PRO A 156 8.37 -0.30 -10.98
CA PRO A 156 7.61 -1.54 -10.94
C PRO A 156 7.37 -2.03 -9.51
N VAL A 157 6.18 -2.57 -9.29
CA VAL A 157 5.87 -3.38 -8.11
C VAL A 157 6.40 -4.79 -8.35
N LYS A 158 7.23 -5.30 -7.43
CA LYS A 158 7.83 -6.64 -7.56
C LYS A 158 6.93 -7.75 -7.04
N SER A 159 6.18 -7.46 -5.98
CA SER A 159 5.22 -8.36 -5.36
C SER A 159 4.37 -7.61 -4.32
N ILE A 160 3.26 -8.22 -3.90
CA ILE A 160 2.43 -7.78 -2.78
C ILE A 160 1.99 -9.01 -2.00
N TYR A 161 2.40 -9.09 -0.74
CA TYR A 161 2.10 -10.27 0.08
C TYR A 161 2.10 -9.98 1.58
N GLY A 162 1.35 -10.80 2.32
CA GLY A 162 1.46 -10.88 3.77
C GLY A 162 2.77 -11.55 4.16
N TYR A 163 3.61 -10.90 4.97
CA TYR A 163 4.85 -11.49 5.47
C TYR A 163 4.53 -12.52 6.55
N ASP A 164 4.58 -13.81 6.20
CA ASP A 164 4.14 -14.93 7.04
C ASP A 164 5.30 -15.78 7.60
N ARG A 165 6.55 -15.46 7.23
CA ARG A 165 7.73 -16.17 7.74
C ARG A 165 7.85 -15.96 9.25
N LYS A 166 8.08 -17.06 9.99
CA LYS A 166 8.28 -17.04 11.45
C LYS A 166 9.73 -16.85 11.86
N ASN A 167 10.68 -17.34 11.06
CA ASN A 167 12.11 -17.27 11.36
C ASN A 167 12.91 -16.89 10.09
N PRO A 168 13.46 -15.66 10.00
CA PRO A 168 13.16 -14.53 10.87
C PRO A 168 11.75 -13.99 10.60
N ASN A 169 11.04 -13.61 11.66
CA ASN A 169 9.80 -12.82 11.51
C ASN A 169 10.10 -11.42 10.96
N LEU A 170 9.06 -10.68 10.53
CA LEU A 170 9.26 -9.39 9.86
C LEU A 170 10.08 -8.40 10.70
N ASN A 171 9.84 -8.34 12.01
CA ASN A 171 10.57 -7.42 12.90
C ASN A 171 12.06 -7.81 12.99
N GLN A 172 12.34 -9.11 13.15
CA GLN A 172 13.72 -9.62 13.14
C GLN A 172 14.41 -9.34 11.80
N TYR A 173 13.73 -9.58 10.67
CA TYR A 173 14.24 -9.28 9.34
C TYR A 173 14.59 -7.80 9.19
N ILE A 174 13.68 -6.90 9.53
CA ILE A 174 13.91 -5.44 9.43
C ILE A 174 15.06 -5.02 10.34
N LYS A 175 15.05 -5.43 11.61
CA LYS A 175 16.12 -5.08 12.58
C LYS A 175 17.49 -5.55 12.12
N TYR A 176 17.60 -6.79 11.65
CA TYR A 176 18.84 -7.35 11.12
C TYR A 176 19.34 -6.53 9.93
N ASN A 177 18.47 -6.23 8.95
CA ASN A 177 18.87 -5.49 7.76
C ASN A 177 19.20 -4.02 8.02
N ILE A 178 18.57 -3.37 9.00
CA ILE A 178 18.96 -2.02 9.45
C ILE A 178 20.33 -2.07 10.15
N LYS A 179 20.53 -3.02 11.08
CA LYS A 179 21.81 -3.20 11.78
C LYS A 179 22.96 -3.41 10.80
N ASN A 180 22.72 -4.20 9.74
CA ASN A 180 23.70 -4.49 8.70
C ASN A 180 23.70 -3.47 7.54
N LYS A 181 23.11 -2.28 7.74
CA LYS A 181 23.09 -1.17 6.76
C LYS A 181 22.58 -1.57 5.36
N SER A 182 21.77 -2.61 5.28
CA SER A 182 21.13 -3.09 4.04
C SER A 182 19.77 -2.44 3.82
N LEU A 183 19.12 -1.97 4.89
CA LEU A 183 17.92 -1.14 4.82
C LEU A 183 18.11 0.16 5.61
N THR A 184 17.60 1.26 5.06
CA THR A 184 17.48 2.57 5.72
C THR A 184 16.02 2.97 5.76
N LYS A 185 15.50 3.30 6.94
CA LYS A 185 14.12 3.81 7.09
C LYS A 185 14.09 5.27 6.62
N ILE A 186 13.29 5.56 5.59
CA ILE A 186 13.17 6.92 5.02
C ILE A 186 11.84 7.58 5.37
N TYR A 187 10.85 6.79 5.77
CA TYR A 187 9.54 7.30 6.16
C TYR A 187 8.90 6.37 7.18
N GLU A 188 8.22 6.95 8.16
CA GLU A 188 7.32 6.25 9.07
C GLU A 188 6.10 7.14 9.33
N GLN A 189 4.93 6.56 9.20
CA GLN A 189 3.68 7.22 9.53
C GLN A 189 3.67 7.53 11.02
N LYS A 190 3.47 8.80 11.37
CA LYS A 190 3.25 9.19 12.76
C LYS A 190 2.00 8.46 13.25
N LYS A 191 2.11 7.73 14.36
CA LYS A 191 0.93 7.25 15.08
C LYS A 191 0.11 8.50 15.42
N GLN A 192 -1.16 8.53 15.02
CA GLN A 192 -2.08 9.48 15.63
C GLN A 192 -2.12 9.12 17.10
N SER A 193 -1.60 10.01 17.95
CA SER A 193 -1.82 9.95 19.39
C SER A 193 -3.33 10.07 19.59
N THR A 194 -3.98 8.95 19.89
CA THR A 194 -5.29 8.99 20.51
C THR A 194 -5.10 9.68 21.85
N ASN A 195 -5.38 10.98 21.92
CA ASN A 195 -5.63 11.66 23.18
C ASN A 195 -6.93 11.10 23.74
N ILE A 196 -6.89 9.88 24.27
CA ILE A 196 -7.86 9.43 25.26
C ILE A 196 -7.26 9.93 26.57
N ALA A 197 -7.46 11.23 26.83
CA ALA A 197 -7.38 11.69 28.20
C ALA A 197 -8.43 10.90 28.96
N SER A 198 -7.95 10.08 29.88
CA SER A 198 -8.69 9.45 30.95
C SER A 198 -9.66 10.44 31.59
N GLN A 199 -10.95 10.32 31.27
CA GLN A 199 -12.01 10.65 32.20
C GLN A 199 -12.50 9.35 32.83
N SER A 200 -11.70 8.86 33.76
CA SER A 200 -12.20 8.03 34.85
C SER A 200 -11.90 8.76 36.15
N ALA A 201 -12.91 8.83 37.02
CA ALA A 201 -12.92 9.35 38.38
C ALA A 201 -13.20 10.86 38.55
N PHE A 202 -14.49 11.20 38.56
CA PHE A 202 -15.08 11.88 39.71
C PHE A 202 -16.47 11.29 39.96
N SER A 203 -16.52 10.28 40.82
CA SER A 203 -17.70 10.01 41.65
C SER A 203 -17.37 10.52 43.04
N ILE A 204 -18.23 11.35 43.61
CA ILE A 204 -18.87 11.22 44.94
C ILE A 204 -19.54 12.55 45.29
N ASN A 205 -20.87 12.49 45.39
CA ASN A 205 -21.78 13.13 46.34
C ASN A 205 -21.36 14.44 47.03
N ASN A 206 -22.23 15.45 46.94
CA ASN A 206 -22.61 16.20 48.14
C ASN A 206 -24.09 16.62 48.10
N ILE A 207 -24.71 16.42 49.26
CA ILE A 207 -26.11 16.58 49.63
C ILE A 207 -26.46 18.05 49.81
N SER A 208 -27.69 18.43 49.46
CA SER A 208 -28.45 19.42 50.23
C SER A 208 -29.94 19.07 50.18
N GLN A 209 -30.45 18.59 51.32
CA GLN A 209 -31.86 18.71 51.66
C GLN A 209 -32.19 20.20 51.82
N SER A 210 -33.32 20.63 51.27
CA SER A 210 -34.16 21.60 51.98
C SER A 210 -35.62 21.33 51.65
N ASN A 211 -36.41 21.36 52.72
CA ASN A 211 -37.82 21.03 52.79
C ASN A 211 -38.65 22.07 52.03
N ASN A 212 -39.80 21.66 51.48
CA ASN A 212 -41.06 22.31 51.86
C ASN A 212 -42.30 21.51 51.47
N CYS A 213 -43.25 21.62 52.39
CA CYS A 213 -44.50 20.91 52.58
C CYS A 213 -45.68 21.66 51.93
N VAL A 214 -46.84 20.99 51.89
CA VAL A 214 -48.21 21.51 51.69
C VAL A 214 -48.58 21.79 50.22
N LYS A 215 -49.64 21.21 49.63
CA LYS A 215 -50.98 20.87 50.11
C LYS A 215 -51.56 19.68 49.34
#